data_AF-A0A2Z4GBQ0-F1
#
_entry.id   AF-A0A2Z4GBQ0-F1
#
_cell.length_a   1.000
_cell.length_b   1.000
_cell.length_c   1.000
_cell.angle_alpha   90.00
_cell.angle_beta   90.00
_cell.angle_gamma   90.00
#
_symmetry.space_group_name_H-M   'P 1'
#
loop_
_entity.id
_entity.type
_entity.pdbx_description
1 polymer ?
#
loop_
_entity_poly.entity_id
_entity_poly.type
_entity_poly.pdbx_seq_one_letter_code
_entity_poly.pdbx_strand_id
1 'polypeptide(L)'
;MDIKQLMRSFPKSGRIEWIGIRTERGGLLKEVNEISATASNGLTDDHYKGKNKKRQVTLIQAEHIKAVADILGLESINPQELRRNIVISGANLLALKDLTFTLGTAKLKMTGYCHPCSRMEKNLGEGGYNAMRGHGGITAEILEDGIISIGDSLTVLQDQ
;
A
#
# COMPACT_ATOMS: atom_id res chain seq x y z
N MET A 1 20.17 18.32 -14.86
CA MET A 1 19.74 17.43 -13.78
C MET A 1 20.15 16.02 -14.14
N ASP A 2 20.73 15.27 -13.20
CA ASP A 2 21.02 13.85 -13.42
C ASP A 2 19.82 12.96 -13.05
N ILE A 3 19.84 11.69 -13.45
CA ILE A 3 18.75 10.74 -13.18
C ILE A 3 18.51 10.55 -11.68
N LYS A 4 19.55 10.61 -10.84
CA LYS A 4 19.41 10.45 -9.39
C LYS A 4 18.61 11.60 -8.79
N GLN A 5 18.84 12.82 -9.25
CA GLN A 5 18.07 14.01 -8.87
C GLN A 5 16.60 13.88 -9.30
N LEU A 6 16.33 13.41 -10.52
CA LEU A 6 14.97 13.21 -11.01
C LEU A 6 14.21 12.15 -10.21
N MET A 7 14.87 11.05 -9.82
CA MET A 7 14.26 9.99 -8.99
C MET A 7 13.87 10.45 -7.58
N ARG A 8 14.39 11.58 -7.10
CA ARG A 8 14.05 12.18 -5.80
C ARG A 8 13.05 13.34 -5.91
N SER A 9 12.63 13.70 -7.12
CA SER A 9 11.66 14.76 -7.36
C SER A 9 10.24 14.18 -7.45
N PHE A 10 9.42 14.50 -6.47
CA PHE A 10 8.01 14.08 -6.41
C PHE A 10 7.11 15.31 -6.61
N PRO A 11 6.05 15.19 -7.43
CA PRO A 11 5.21 16.34 -7.77
C PRO A 11 4.36 16.84 -6.58
N LYS A 12 3.97 15.94 -5.67
CA LYS A 12 3.19 16.24 -4.45
C LYS A 12 3.27 15.08 -3.46
N SER A 13 2.90 15.34 -2.21
CA SER A 13 2.62 14.29 -1.23
C SER A 13 1.36 13.50 -1.63
N GLY A 14 1.38 12.19 -1.32
CA GLY A 14 0.19 11.36 -1.44
C GLY A 14 -0.75 11.55 -0.26
N ARG A 15 -1.98 11.03 -0.34
CA ARG A 15 -2.97 11.07 0.74
C ARG A 15 -3.54 9.68 1.00
N ILE A 16 -3.77 9.35 2.27
CA ILE A 16 -4.45 8.10 2.65
C ILE A 16 -5.94 8.23 2.38
N GLU A 17 -6.46 7.38 1.51
CA GLU A 17 -7.88 7.32 1.18
C GLU A 17 -8.62 6.24 1.96
N TRP A 18 -7.92 5.19 2.36
CA TRP A 18 -8.54 4.01 2.97
C TRP A 18 -7.54 3.18 3.76
N ILE A 19 -7.99 2.61 4.88
CA ILE A 19 -7.21 1.71 5.72
C ILE A 19 -8.04 0.47 6.03
N GLY A 20 -7.43 -0.70 5.85
CA GLY A 20 -8.01 -1.97 6.24
C GLY A 20 -6.99 -2.97 6.79
N ILE A 21 -7.45 -3.77 7.73
CA ILE A 21 -6.66 -4.79 8.41
C ILE A 21 -7.25 -6.17 8.19
N ARG A 22 -6.38 -7.16 8.09
CA ARG A 22 -6.79 -8.57 7.95
C ARG A 22 -6.87 -9.14 9.36
N THR A 23 -8.02 -9.17 10.01
CA THR A 23 -8.14 -9.65 11.40
C THR A 23 -7.84 -11.14 11.55
N GLU A 24 -8.07 -11.92 10.49
CA GLU A 24 -7.82 -13.36 10.46
C GLU A 24 -7.32 -13.86 9.10
N ARG A 25 -6.83 -15.11 9.06
CA ARG A 25 -6.33 -15.72 7.83
C ARG A 25 -7.48 -15.99 6.85
N GLY A 26 -7.51 -15.22 5.77
CA GLY A 26 -8.46 -15.43 4.67
C GLY A 26 -9.84 -14.81 4.91
N GLY A 27 -10.08 -14.22 6.08
CA GLY A 27 -11.27 -13.43 6.38
C GLY A 27 -11.31 -12.12 5.60
N LEU A 28 -12.45 -11.44 5.69
CA LEU A 28 -12.68 -10.11 5.14
C LEU A 28 -11.77 -9.09 5.82
N LEU A 29 -11.48 -8.00 5.11
CA LEU A 29 -10.74 -6.89 5.72
C LEU A 29 -11.70 -6.07 6.58
N LYS A 30 -11.24 -5.65 7.75
CA LYS A 30 -11.93 -4.69 8.59
C LYS A 30 -11.41 -3.30 8.28
N GLU A 31 -12.31 -2.40 7.91
CA GLU A 31 -11.99 -0.99 7.70
C GLU A 31 -11.84 -0.26 9.03
N VAL A 32 -10.89 0.67 9.09
CA VAL A 32 -10.61 1.51 10.25
C VAL A 32 -10.25 2.92 9.79
N ASN A 33 -10.51 3.93 10.62
CA ASN A 33 -10.13 5.32 10.32
C ASN A 33 -8.69 5.64 10.75
N GLU A 34 -8.14 4.85 11.67
CA GLU A 34 -6.84 5.05 12.29
C GLU A 34 -6.26 3.68 12.68
N ILE A 35 -4.94 3.54 12.60
CA ILE A 35 -4.23 2.34 13.05
C ILE A 35 -2.82 2.66 13.57
N SER A 36 -2.40 1.97 14.63
CA SER A 36 -1.01 2.00 15.08
C SER A 36 -0.14 1.09 14.20
N ALA A 37 1.00 1.64 13.77
CA ALA A 37 2.04 0.95 13.02
C ALA A 37 3.27 0.82 13.93
N THR A 38 3.77 -0.41 14.10
CA THR A 38 4.92 -0.69 14.97
C THR A 38 6.01 -1.44 14.22
N ALA A 39 7.26 -1.07 14.44
CA ALA A 39 8.44 -1.72 13.86
C ALA A 39 8.56 -3.18 14.31
N SER A 40 8.05 -3.51 15.50
CA SER A 40 8.07 -4.86 16.06
C SER A 40 6.99 -5.77 15.47
N ASN A 41 5.75 -5.29 15.32
CA ASN A 41 4.58 -6.14 15.07
C ASN A 41 3.77 -5.78 13.81
N GLY A 42 4.19 -4.81 13.00
CA GLY A 42 3.38 -4.38 11.86
C GLY A 42 2.21 -3.49 12.29
N LEU A 43 1.09 -3.59 11.58
CA LEU A 43 -0.16 -2.91 11.95
C LEU A 43 -0.87 -3.66 13.08
N THR A 44 -1.36 -2.94 14.08
CA THR A 44 -2.17 -3.50 15.17
C THR A 44 -3.37 -4.28 14.61
N ASP A 45 -3.70 -5.41 15.24
CA ASP A 45 -4.81 -6.30 14.88
C ASP A 45 -4.79 -6.91 13.46
N ASP A 46 -3.78 -6.64 12.63
CA ASP A 46 -3.58 -7.38 11.38
C ASP A 46 -2.95 -8.74 11.70
N HIS A 47 -3.65 -9.83 11.37
CA HIS A 47 -3.23 -11.23 11.53
C HIS A 47 -1.82 -11.50 11.00
N TYR A 48 -1.36 -10.80 9.97
CA TYR A 48 0.00 -10.99 9.47
C TYR A 48 1.05 -10.56 10.49
N LYS A 49 0.73 -9.61 11.39
CA LYS A 49 1.56 -9.11 12.50
C LYS A 49 3.04 -8.92 12.15
N GLY A 50 3.33 -8.48 10.93
CA GLY A 50 4.71 -8.30 10.49
C GLY A 50 5.59 -9.56 10.52
N LYS A 51 5.01 -10.78 10.44
CA LYS A 51 5.76 -12.06 10.44
C LYS A 51 6.92 -12.09 9.45
N ASN A 52 6.83 -11.29 8.39
CA ASN A 52 7.96 -10.94 7.54
C ASN A 52 8.21 -9.43 7.66
N LYS A 53 9.39 -9.05 8.16
CA LYS A 53 9.81 -7.64 8.26
C LYS A 53 9.73 -6.91 6.92
N LYS A 54 10.02 -7.61 5.81
CA LYS A 54 9.92 -7.04 4.47
C LYS A 54 8.47 -6.83 3.99
N ARG A 55 7.45 -7.21 4.75
CA ARG A 55 6.04 -7.07 4.35
C ARG A 55 5.15 -6.79 5.55
N GLN A 56 5.55 -5.84 6.39
CA GLN A 56 4.76 -5.43 7.55
C GLN A 56 3.47 -4.72 7.16
N VAL A 57 3.53 -3.93 6.08
CA VAL A 57 2.37 -3.25 5.51
C VAL A 57 2.37 -3.37 3.99
N THR A 58 1.18 -3.28 3.40
CA THR A 58 0.99 -3.29 1.94
C THR A 58 0.19 -2.06 1.52
N LEU A 59 0.70 -1.35 0.51
CA LEU A 59 0.10 -0.12 0.01
C LEU A 59 -0.25 -0.29 -1.46
N ILE A 60 -1.34 0.33 -1.91
CA ILE A 60 -1.73 0.42 -3.32
C ILE A 60 -2.15 1.84 -3.65
N GLN A 61 -1.88 2.28 -4.88
CA GLN A 61 -2.29 3.61 -5.33
C GLN A 61 -3.71 3.57 -5.88
N ALA A 62 -4.54 4.56 -5.55
CA ALA A 62 -5.94 4.64 -5.98
C ALA A 62 -6.04 4.64 -7.52
N GLU A 63 -5.08 5.27 -8.19
CA GLU A 63 -4.95 5.32 -9.64
C GLU A 63 -4.80 3.93 -10.27
N HIS A 64 -4.12 3.01 -9.57
CA HIS A 64 -4.00 1.62 -10.02
C HIS A 64 -5.30 0.84 -9.78
N ILE A 65 -6.04 1.12 -8.71
CA ILE A 65 -7.36 0.49 -8.51
C ILE A 65 -8.28 0.86 -9.66
N LYS A 66 -8.29 2.14 -10.06
CA LYS A 66 -9.06 2.59 -11.22
C LYS A 66 -8.61 1.89 -12.50
N ALA A 67 -7.30 1.83 -12.77
CA ALA A 67 -6.78 1.16 -13.96
C ALA A 67 -7.19 -0.32 -14.02
N VAL A 68 -7.16 -1.04 -12.89
CA VAL A 68 -7.59 -2.44 -12.81
C VAL A 68 -9.10 -2.56 -13.07
N ALA A 69 -9.91 -1.66 -12.52
CA ALA A 69 -11.36 -1.64 -12.79
C ALA A 69 -11.65 -1.43 -14.28
N ASP A 70 -10.96 -0.46 -14.91
CA ASP A 70 -11.08 -0.18 -16.34
C ASP A 70 -10.68 -1.42 -17.19
N ILE A 71 -9.59 -2.10 -16.86
CA ILE A 71 -9.12 -3.32 -17.56
C ILE A 71 -10.15 -4.46 -17.45
N LEU A 72 -10.83 -4.58 -16.30
CA LEU A 72 -11.83 -5.62 -16.05
C LEU A 72 -13.24 -5.23 -16.57
N GLY A 73 -13.41 -4.01 -17.10
CA GLY A 73 -14.72 -3.50 -17.50
C GLY A 73 -15.68 -3.29 -16.33
N LEU A 74 -15.15 -3.02 -15.13
CA LEU A 74 -15.91 -2.73 -13.92
C LEU A 74 -16.01 -1.21 -13.70
N GLU A 75 -17.15 -0.73 -13.18
CA GLU A 75 -17.28 0.69 -12.81
C GLU A 75 -16.35 1.08 -11.66
N SER A 76 -16.14 0.17 -10.71
CA SER A 76 -15.26 0.37 -9.57
C SER A 76 -14.85 -0.97 -8.94
N ILE A 77 -13.80 -0.94 -8.12
CA ILE A 77 -13.37 -2.08 -7.29
C ILE A 77 -13.35 -1.61 -5.84
N ASN A 78 -14.02 -2.35 -4.96
CA ASN A 78 -13.92 -2.12 -3.53
C ASN A 78 -12.48 -2.46 -3.05
N PRO A 79 -11.76 -1.54 -2.38
CA PRO A 79 -10.41 -1.78 -1.87
C PRO A 79 -10.25 -3.07 -1.03
N GLN A 80 -11.30 -3.50 -0.33
CA GLN A 80 -11.29 -4.75 0.45
C GLN A 80 -10.95 -5.98 -0.41
N GLU A 81 -11.40 -6.00 -1.67
CA GLU A 81 -11.18 -7.11 -2.59
C GLU A 81 -9.71 -7.29 -2.95
N LEU A 82 -8.94 -6.21 -2.90
CA LEU A 82 -7.52 -6.18 -3.25
C LEU A 82 -6.63 -6.63 -2.09
N ARG A 83 -7.18 -6.75 -0.87
CA ARG A 83 -6.49 -7.23 0.33
C ARG A 83 -5.17 -6.52 0.66
N ARG A 84 -5.07 -5.25 0.26
CA ARG A 84 -4.00 -4.32 0.65
C ARG A 84 -4.39 -3.64 1.94
N ASN A 85 -3.41 -3.10 2.67
CA ASN A 85 -3.71 -2.45 3.94
C ASN A 85 -4.10 -0.99 3.75
N ILE A 86 -3.46 -0.28 2.82
CA ILE A 86 -3.62 1.17 2.69
C ILE A 86 -3.79 1.53 1.22
N VAL A 87 -4.77 2.37 0.93
CA VAL A 87 -4.93 3.02 -0.38
C VAL A 87 -4.37 4.45 -0.29
N ILE A 88 -3.50 4.80 -1.22
CA ILE A 88 -2.90 6.13 -1.34
C ILE A 88 -3.34 6.78 -2.65
N SER A 89 -3.81 8.01 -2.64
CA SER A 89 -4.00 8.81 -3.86
C SER A 89 -2.83 9.78 -4.06
N GLY A 90 -2.62 10.20 -5.30
CA GLY A 90 -1.74 11.32 -5.62
C GLY A 90 -0.24 11.03 -5.53
N ALA A 91 0.16 9.77 -5.37
CA ALA A 91 1.56 9.36 -5.30
C ALA A 91 1.83 8.10 -6.14
N ASN A 92 2.91 8.14 -6.93
CA ASN A 92 3.41 6.95 -7.59
C ASN A 92 4.19 6.07 -6.60
N LEU A 93 3.53 5.07 -6.03
CA LEU A 93 4.15 4.17 -5.05
C LEU A 93 5.34 3.38 -5.63
N LEU A 94 5.38 3.12 -6.93
CA LEU A 94 6.50 2.40 -7.55
C LEU A 94 7.79 3.23 -7.56
N ALA A 95 7.66 4.57 -7.54
CA ALA A 95 8.80 5.48 -7.45
C ALA A 95 9.44 5.52 -6.05
N LEU A 96 8.81 4.90 -5.04
CA LEU A 96 9.37 4.77 -3.69
C LEU A 96 10.42 3.68 -3.56
N LYS A 97 10.82 3.05 -4.67
CA LYS A 97 11.78 1.94 -4.67
C LYS A 97 13.06 2.34 -3.95
N ASP A 98 13.41 1.55 -2.94
CA ASP A 98 14.59 1.74 -2.08
C ASP A 98 14.57 3.04 -1.24
N LEU A 99 13.46 3.77 -1.22
CA LEU A 99 13.30 5.02 -0.46
C LEU A 99 12.58 4.81 0.88
N THR A 100 12.85 5.75 1.77
CA THR A 100 12.15 5.92 3.05
C THR A 100 11.11 7.03 2.92
N PHE A 101 9.96 6.85 3.54
CA PHE A 101 8.86 7.83 3.52
C PHE A 101 8.13 7.81 4.85
N THR A 102 7.46 8.91 5.17
CA THR A 102 6.51 8.98 6.28
C THR A 102 5.11 8.69 5.76
N LEU A 103 4.30 8.08 6.62
CA LEU A 103 2.88 7.88 6.41
C LEU A 103 2.17 8.16 7.74
N GLY A 104 1.44 9.26 7.82
CA GLY A 104 1.05 9.81 9.11
C GLY A 104 2.29 10.14 9.94
N THR A 105 2.36 9.64 11.18
CA THR A 105 3.55 9.79 12.05
C THR A 105 4.52 8.62 11.98
N ALA A 106 4.18 7.53 11.26
CA ALA A 106 5.06 6.38 11.11
C ALA A 106 6.10 6.60 10.01
N LYS A 107 7.30 6.03 10.18
CA LYS A 107 8.35 6.01 9.14
C LYS A 107 8.48 4.62 8.54
N LEU A 108 8.48 4.54 7.23
CA LEU A 108 8.46 3.30 6.48
C LEU A 108 9.51 3.28 5.38
N LYS A 109 9.93 2.09 5.01
CA LYS A 109 10.80 1.86 3.84
C LYS A 109 10.15 0.89 2.88
N MET A 110 10.15 1.23 1.59
CA MET A 110 9.70 0.27 0.57
C MET A 110 10.66 -0.92 0.51
N THR A 111 10.09 -2.12 0.48
CA THR A 111 10.86 -3.38 0.50
C THR A 111 10.67 -4.21 -0.76
N GLY A 112 9.66 -3.89 -1.59
CA GLY A 112 9.41 -4.60 -2.83
C GLY A 112 8.02 -4.33 -3.41
N TYR A 113 7.74 -4.97 -4.54
CA TYR A 113 6.44 -4.92 -5.19
C TYR A 113 5.49 -5.95 -4.57
N CYS A 114 4.22 -5.57 -4.43
CA CYS A 114 3.19 -6.46 -3.95
C CYS A 114 2.50 -7.19 -5.11
N HIS A 115 3.16 -8.23 -5.63
CA HIS A 115 2.66 -9.04 -6.74
C HIS A 115 1.30 -9.70 -6.44
N PRO A 116 0.38 -9.80 -7.43
CA PRO A 116 -0.87 -10.52 -7.27
C PRO A 116 -0.64 -12.02 -7.07
N CYS A 117 -1.60 -12.68 -6.43
CA CYS A 117 -1.64 -14.14 -6.30
C CYS A 117 -2.98 -14.66 -6.80
N SER A 118 -3.16 -15.99 -6.83
CA SER A 118 -4.41 -16.63 -7.28
C SER A 118 -5.67 -16.18 -6.54
N ARG A 119 -5.54 -15.51 -5.39
CA ARG A 119 -6.67 -14.88 -4.70
C ARG A 119 -7.27 -13.72 -5.49
N MET A 120 -6.48 -12.98 -6.28
CA MET A 120 -7.00 -11.86 -7.06
C MET A 120 -7.96 -12.35 -8.15
N GLU A 121 -7.67 -13.50 -8.77
CA GLU A 121 -8.61 -14.18 -9.68
C GLU A 121 -9.92 -14.53 -8.96
N LYS A 122 -9.82 -15.09 -7.74
CA LYS A 122 -11.01 -15.48 -6.97
C LYS A 122 -11.88 -14.29 -6.55
N ASN A 123 -11.25 -13.15 -6.25
CA ASN A 123 -11.94 -11.97 -5.74
C ASN A 123 -12.50 -11.09 -6.86
N LEU A 124 -11.77 -10.94 -7.97
CA LEU A 124 -12.11 -10.02 -9.05
C LEU A 124 -12.74 -10.73 -10.26
N GLY A 125 -12.79 -12.06 -10.27
CA GLY A 125 -13.24 -12.86 -11.40
C GLY A 125 -12.14 -13.17 -12.40
N GLU A 126 -12.55 -13.77 -13.53
CA GLU A 126 -11.65 -14.18 -14.60
C GLU A 126 -10.82 -13.00 -15.12
N GLY A 127 -9.50 -13.19 -15.23
CA GLY A 127 -8.56 -12.16 -15.66
C GLY A 127 -8.10 -11.23 -14.53
N GLY A 128 -8.69 -11.32 -13.34
CA GLY A 128 -8.34 -10.51 -12.17
C GLY A 128 -6.86 -10.60 -11.77
N TYR A 129 -6.24 -11.78 -11.90
CA TYR A 129 -4.81 -11.94 -11.67
C TYR A 129 -3.97 -11.08 -12.63
N ASN A 130 -4.28 -11.14 -13.93
CA ASN A 130 -3.53 -10.44 -14.96
C ASN A 130 -3.80 -8.93 -14.94
N ALA A 131 -5.03 -8.51 -14.69
CA ALA A 131 -5.37 -7.09 -14.53
C ALA A 131 -4.55 -6.45 -13.40
N MET A 132 -4.27 -7.19 -12.33
CA MET A 132 -3.46 -6.71 -11.20
C MET A 132 -1.94 -6.72 -11.43
N ARG A 133 -1.43 -7.32 -12.51
CA ARG A 133 0.02 -7.35 -12.77
C ARG A 133 0.54 -5.94 -13.04
N GLY A 134 1.60 -5.55 -12.33
CA GLY A 134 2.12 -4.17 -12.35
C GLY A 134 1.30 -3.19 -11.49
N HIS A 135 0.06 -3.52 -11.17
CA HIS A 135 -0.86 -2.66 -10.42
C HIS A 135 -1.01 -3.01 -8.93
N GLY A 136 -0.42 -4.12 -8.49
CA GLY A 136 -0.56 -4.63 -7.13
C GLY A 136 0.02 -3.78 -6.00
N GLY A 137 0.71 -2.67 -6.27
CA GLY A 137 1.27 -1.78 -5.26
C GLY A 137 2.60 -2.28 -4.66
N ILE A 138 2.88 -1.90 -3.41
CA ILE A 138 4.18 -2.14 -2.75
C ILE A 138 4.03 -2.80 -1.39
N THR A 139 5.11 -3.42 -0.94
CA THR A 139 5.32 -3.86 0.44
C THR A 139 6.26 -2.88 1.14
N ALA A 140 6.09 -2.68 2.43
CA ALA A 140 6.99 -1.85 3.22
C ALA A 140 7.27 -2.45 4.62
N GLU A 141 8.43 -2.07 5.15
CA GLU A 141 8.86 -2.26 6.54
C GLU A 141 8.61 -0.97 7.32
N ILE A 142 8.18 -1.09 8.57
CA ILE A 142 8.02 0.02 9.50
C ILE A 142 9.34 0.17 10.25
N LEU A 143 9.96 1.35 10.10
CA LEU A 143 11.23 1.68 10.74
C LEU A 143 11.04 2.36 12.10
N GLU A 144 10.04 3.23 12.20
CA GLU A 144 9.71 3.95 13.43
C GLU A 144 8.20 3.87 13.66
N ASP A 145 7.83 3.61 14.91
CA ASP A 145 6.45 3.48 15.36
C ASP A 145 5.67 4.76 15.10
N GLY A 146 4.37 4.63 14.84
CA GLY A 146 3.50 5.78 14.64
C GLY A 146 2.03 5.42 14.49
N ILE A 147 1.24 6.45 14.22
CA ILE A 147 -0.20 6.39 13.98
C ILE A 147 -0.44 6.82 12.54
N ILE A 148 -1.33 6.09 11.88
CA ILE A 148 -1.71 6.29 10.50
C ILE A 148 -3.23 6.47 10.44
N SER A 149 -3.69 7.61 9.94
CA SER A 149 -5.11 7.97 9.87
C SER A 149 -5.55 8.32 8.45
N ILE A 150 -6.83 8.08 8.13
CA ILE A 150 -7.39 8.50 6.84
C ILE A 150 -7.20 10.01 6.67
N GLY A 151 -6.73 10.41 5.49
CA GLY A 151 -6.40 11.80 5.17
C GLY A 151 -4.95 12.21 5.47
N ASP A 152 -4.17 11.38 6.16
CA ASP A 152 -2.76 11.64 6.39
C ASP A 152 -1.96 11.65 5.08
N SER A 153 -0.81 12.32 5.12
CA SER A 153 0.07 12.44 3.97
C SER A 153 1.10 11.32 3.89
N LEU A 154 1.41 10.92 2.65
CA LEU A 154 2.63 10.18 2.31
C LEU A 154 3.68 11.19 1.82
N THR A 155 4.80 11.29 2.53
CA THR A 155 5.89 12.21 2.18
C THR A 155 7.21 11.47 2.12
N VAL A 156 7.93 11.61 1.00
CA VAL A 156 9.24 10.99 0.82
C VAL A 156 10.28 11.72 1.66
N LEU A 157 11.07 10.97 2.42
CA LEU A 157 12.18 11.53 3.17
C LEU A 157 13.38 11.68 2.24
N GLN A 158 14.00 12.85 2.25
CA GLN A 158 15.26 13.06 1.56
C GLN A 158 16.38 12.58 2.48
N ASP A 159 16.97 11.43 2.16
CA ASP A 159 18.23 11.02 2.79
C ASP A 159 19.32 12.02 2.33
N GLN A 160 19.93 12.72 3.29
CA GLN A 160 21.07 13.61 3.07
C GLN A 160 22.25 12.86 2.43
#